data_AF-X0S2Z4-F1
#
_entry.id   AF-X0S2Z4-F1
#
_cell.length_a   1.000
_cell.length_b   1.000
_cell.length_c   1.000
_cell.angle_alpha   90.00
_cell.angle_beta   90.00
_cell.angle_gamma   90.00
#
_symmetry.space_group_name_H-M   'P 1'
#
loop_
_entity.id
_entity.type
_entity.pdbx_description
1 polymer ?
#
loop_
_entity_poly.entity_id
_entity_poly.type
_entity_poly.pdbx_seq_one_letter_code
_entity_poly.pdbx_strand_id
1 'polypeptide(L)'
;DLGTHWTVHNSDHGALPEPVCMGSLISHRLSDERTVLFFSNPHHKSQRKGMTVQMSLDDGTTWAQQILLDEEGGAYSSLVMIDDNTLGILYESSRADLVFQIIQLKEFGL
;
A
#
# COMPACT_ATOMS: atom_id res chain seq x y z
N ASP A 1 11.24 21.69 -0.67
CA ASP A 1 10.94 22.97 -1.33
C ASP A 1 9.77 22.86 -2.32
N LEU A 2 8.76 22.04 -1.96
CA LEU A 2 7.57 21.77 -2.79
C LEU A 2 7.89 21.27 -4.22
N GLY A 3 9.00 20.54 -4.39
CA GLY A 3 9.34 19.88 -5.64
C GLY A 3 10.28 20.66 -6.55
N THR A 4 10.93 21.73 -6.06
CA THR A 4 11.99 22.38 -6.84
C THR A 4 13.29 21.55 -6.84
N HIS A 5 13.57 20.81 -5.77
CA HIS A 5 14.64 19.81 -5.73
C HIS A 5 14.09 18.49 -5.20
N TRP A 6 14.63 17.40 -5.75
CA TRP A 6 14.27 16.04 -5.39
C TRP A 6 15.50 15.32 -4.86
N THR A 7 15.31 14.55 -3.80
CA THR A 7 16.32 13.62 -3.27
C THR A 7 15.80 12.22 -3.49
N VAL A 8 16.62 11.36 -4.08
CA VAL A 8 16.28 9.95 -4.28
C VAL A 8 16.17 9.28 -2.91
N HIS A 9 15.04 8.60 -2.67
CA HIS A 9 14.85 7.81 -1.47
C HIS A 9 15.66 6.51 -1.56
N ASN A 10 16.15 5.98 -0.43
CA ASN A 10 16.97 4.75 -0.42
C ASN A 10 16.24 3.50 -0.95
N SER A 11 14.90 3.54 -1.01
CA SER A 11 14.04 2.45 -1.48
C SER A 11 13.82 2.45 -3.00
N ASP A 12 14.28 3.49 -3.70
CA ASP A 12 14.09 3.68 -5.13
C ASP A 12 14.54 2.45 -5.94
N HIS A 13 13.69 2.01 -6.87
CA HIS A 13 13.89 0.83 -7.73
C HIS A 13 14.24 -0.50 -7.01
N GLY A 14 14.01 -0.61 -5.70
CA GLY A 14 14.34 -1.81 -4.93
C GLY A 14 13.17 -2.42 -4.16
N ALA A 15 12.51 -1.61 -3.34
CA ALA A 15 11.67 -2.12 -2.26
C ALA A 15 10.24 -2.53 -2.70
N LEU A 16 9.70 -1.90 -3.73
CA LEU A 16 8.30 -2.03 -4.14
C LEU A 16 8.21 -2.47 -5.62
N PRO A 17 8.02 -3.77 -5.92
CA PRO A 17 7.88 -4.23 -7.30
C PRO A 17 6.54 -3.83 -7.90
N GLU A 18 6.54 -3.43 -9.18
CA GLU A 18 5.32 -3.08 -9.90
C GLU A 18 5.37 -3.48 -11.39
N PRO A 19 4.22 -3.64 -12.06
CA PRO A 19 4.13 -3.98 -13.48
C PRO A 19 3.91 -2.75 -14.36
N VAL A 20 4.45 -1.58 -13.96
CA VAL A 20 4.12 -0.27 -14.54
C VAL A 20 2.61 0.02 -14.40
N CYS A 21 2.17 0.22 -13.16
CA CYS A 21 0.76 0.43 -12.82
C CYS A 21 0.63 1.49 -11.71
N MET A 22 -0.58 1.91 -11.42
CA MET A 22 -0.83 2.84 -10.32
C MET A 22 -0.57 2.15 -8.98
N GLY A 23 0.06 2.88 -8.04
CA GLY A 23 0.20 2.49 -6.64
C GLY A 23 -0.34 3.59 -5.71
N SER A 24 -1.07 3.19 -4.68
CA SER A 24 -1.56 4.12 -3.65
C SER A 24 -0.59 4.14 -2.47
N LEU A 25 -0.24 5.33 -1.98
CA LEU A 25 0.58 5.53 -0.79
C LEU A 25 -0.11 6.52 0.15
N ILE A 26 -0.30 6.15 1.42
CA ILE A 26 -0.79 7.06 2.47
C ILE A 26 0.09 6.95 3.71
N SER A 27 0.12 8.01 4.50
CA SER A 27 0.69 8.01 5.85
C SER A 27 -0.41 8.17 6.90
N HIS A 28 -0.19 7.58 8.08
CA HIS A 28 -1.06 7.73 9.24
C HIS A 28 -0.24 7.82 10.53
N ARG A 29 -0.74 8.59 11.50
CA ARG A 29 -0.13 8.73 12.83
C ARG A 29 -0.83 7.78 13.79
N LEU A 30 -0.09 6.80 14.31
CA LEU A 30 -0.58 5.84 15.28
C LEU A 30 -0.79 6.51 16.65
N SER A 31 -1.55 5.84 17.51
CA SER A 31 -1.85 6.29 18.87
C SER A 31 -0.62 6.46 19.78
N ASP A 32 0.50 5.81 19.43
CA ASP A 32 1.79 5.94 20.11
C ASP A 32 2.77 6.90 19.40
N GLU A 33 2.24 7.79 18.56
CA GLU A 33 2.97 8.83 17.83
C GLU A 33 3.95 8.30 16.75
N ARG A 34 4.00 6.99 16.49
CA ARG A 34 4.71 6.48 15.32
C ARG A 34 3.98 6.85 14.03
N THR A 35 4.71 7.18 12.97
CA THR A 35 4.15 7.27 11.62
C THR A 35 4.19 5.88 11.00
N VAL A 36 3.09 5.47 10.39
CA VAL A 36 3.02 4.29 9.53
C VAL A 36 2.74 4.71 8.09
N LEU A 37 3.36 4.03 7.15
CA LEU A 37 3.02 4.12 5.72
C LEU A 37 2.28 2.86 5.29
N PHE A 38 1.23 3.04 4.51
CA PHE A 38 0.54 1.95 3.82
C PHE A 38 0.65 2.17 2.31
N PHE A 39 1.00 1.10 1.60
CA PHE A 39 1.12 1.09 0.15
C PHE A 39 0.29 -0.04 -0.45
N SER A 40 -0.42 0.21 -1.54
CA SER A 40 -1.14 -0.83 -2.27
C SER A 40 -0.85 -0.78 -3.76
N ASN A 41 -0.56 -1.95 -4.32
CA ASN A 41 -0.38 -2.15 -5.75
C ASN A 41 -0.54 -3.64 -6.11
N PRO A 42 -0.55 -3.98 -7.42
CA PRO A 42 -0.28 -5.33 -7.87
C PRO A 42 1.19 -5.66 -7.56
N HIS A 43 1.44 -6.49 -6.54
CA HIS A 43 2.79 -6.84 -6.08
C HIS A 43 3.42 -7.88 -7.03
N HIS A 44 3.67 -7.46 -8.26
CA HIS A 44 4.24 -8.30 -9.31
C HIS A 44 5.01 -7.44 -10.31
N LYS A 45 6.15 -7.94 -10.81
CA LYS A 45 7.07 -7.15 -11.67
C LYS A 45 6.57 -6.89 -13.10
N SER A 46 5.54 -7.61 -13.54
CA SER A 46 5.16 -7.61 -14.97
C SER A 46 3.69 -7.89 -15.27
N GLN A 47 2.85 -8.16 -14.26
CA GLN A 47 1.45 -8.53 -14.44
C GLN A 47 0.61 -7.79 -13.41
N ARG A 48 -0.60 -7.39 -13.80
CA ARG A 48 -1.59 -6.77 -12.91
C ARG A 48 -2.34 -7.86 -12.15
N LYS A 49 -1.66 -8.43 -11.16
CA LYS A 49 -2.16 -9.48 -10.26
C LYS A 49 -1.48 -9.39 -8.90
N GLY A 50 -2.05 -10.04 -7.89
CA GLY A 50 -1.49 -10.01 -6.55
C GLY A 50 -1.71 -8.67 -5.87
N MET A 51 -2.95 -8.14 -5.90
CA MET A 51 -3.27 -6.91 -5.17
C MET A 51 -2.92 -7.10 -3.70
N THR A 52 -1.97 -6.30 -3.22
CA THR A 52 -1.38 -6.46 -1.90
C THR A 52 -1.30 -5.11 -1.21
N VAL A 53 -1.62 -5.07 0.08
CA VAL A 53 -1.34 -3.92 0.94
C VAL A 53 -0.09 -4.21 1.75
N GLN A 54 0.86 -3.28 1.76
CA GLN A 54 2.15 -3.36 2.44
C GLN A 54 2.25 -2.25 3.48
N MET A 55 2.91 -2.54 4.60
CA MET A 55 3.12 -1.60 5.72
C MET A 55 4.61 -1.32 5.94
N SER A 56 4.95 -0.06 6.22
CA SER A 56 6.28 0.36 6.68
C SER A 56 6.19 1.21 7.94
N LEU A 57 7.11 0.97 8.87
CA LEU A 57 7.29 1.72 10.13
C LEU A 57 8.64 2.48 10.17
N ASP A 58 9.39 2.48 9.06
CA ASP A 58 10.73 3.06 8.92
C ASP A 58 10.81 3.99 7.69
N ASP A 59 9.75 4.80 7.53
CA ASP A 59 9.58 5.81 6.47
C ASP A 59 9.77 5.25 5.05
N GLY A 60 9.34 4.00 4.82
CA GLY A 60 9.35 3.36 3.50
C GLY A 60 10.68 2.71 3.13
N THR A 61 11.61 2.60 4.08
CA THR A 61 12.89 1.89 3.87
C THR A 61 12.65 0.38 3.72
N THR A 62 11.80 -0.20 4.55
CA THR A 62 11.42 -1.62 4.49
C THR A 62 9.90 -1.82 4.56
N TRP A 63 9.44 -2.91 3.93
CA TRP A 63 8.01 -3.25 3.78
C TRP A 63 7.76 -4.71 4.20
N ALA A 64 8.03 -5.02 5.46
CA ALA A 64 8.09 -6.40 5.94
C ALA A 64 6.71 -7.06 6.14
N GLN A 65 5.67 -6.28 6.42
CA GLN A 65 4.32 -6.77 6.65
C GLN A 65 3.45 -6.48 5.43
N GLN A 66 2.76 -7.52 4.94
CA GLN A 66 1.93 -7.43 3.76
C GLN A 66 0.71 -8.35 3.86
N ILE A 67 -0.40 -7.94 3.24
CA ILE A 67 -1.65 -8.69 3.18
C ILE A 67 -2.07 -8.77 1.72
N LEU A 68 -2.19 -9.99 1.20
CA LEU A 68 -2.67 -10.30 -0.13
C LEU A 68 -4.21 -10.27 -0.14
N LEU A 69 -4.79 -9.47 -1.03
CA LEU A 69 -6.24 -9.30 -1.15
C LEU A 69 -6.84 -10.03 -2.36
N ASP A 70 -6.07 -10.13 -3.44
CA ASP A 70 -6.52 -10.75 -4.69
C ASP A 70 -5.35 -11.39 -5.43
N GLU A 71 -5.35 -12.72 -5.51
CA GLU A 71 -4.30 -13.51 -6.17
C GLU A 71 -4.24 -13.26 -7.69
N GLU A 72 -5.41 -13.23 -8.33
CA GLU A 72 -5.55 -13.23 -9.80
C GLU A 72 -5.80 -11.83 -10.37
N GLY A 73 -6.33 -10.93 -9.56
CA GLY A 73 -6.66 -9.56 -9.93
C GLY A 73 -5.82 -8.52 -9.24
N GLY A 74 -6.14 -7.26 -9.50
CA GLY A 74 -5.42 -6.12 -8.96
C GLY A 74 -4.84 -5.25 -10.05
N ALA A 75 -5.33 -4.02 -10.13
CA ALA A 75 -4.75 -2.97 -10.95
C ALA A 75 -4.73 -1.65 -10.15
N TYR A 76 -5.63 -0.72 -10.45
CA TYR A 76 -5.69 0.55 -9.74
C TYR A 76 -6.28 0.32 -8.34
N SER A 77 -5.75 1.04 -7.35
CA SER A 77 -6.22 0.99 -5.97
C SER A 77 -6.13 2.35 -5.30
N SER A 78 -6.92 2.57 -4.26
CA SER A 78 -6.84 3.78 -3.43
C SER A 78 -7.11 3.42 -1.98
N LEU A 79 -6.19 3.84 -1.11
CA LEU A 79 -6.25 3.62 0.34
C LEU A 79 -6.84 4.81 1.07
N VAL A 80 -7.52 4.53 2.18
CA VAL A 80 -8.02 5.54 3.12
C VAL A 80 -8.00 4.98 4.54
N MET A 81 -7.71 5.81 5.54
CA MET A 81 -8.02 5.46 6.93
C MET A 81 -9.51 5.71 7.16
N ILE A 82 -10.26 4.65 7.47
CA ILE A 82 -11.69 4.76 7.79
C ILE A 82 -11.86 5.36 9.19
N ASP A 83 -11.02 4.89 10.11
CA ASP A 83 -10.87 5.35 11.49
C ASP A 83 -9.44 5.06 11.97
N ASP A 84 -9.15 5.30 13.25
CA ASP A 84 -7.81 5.16 13.83
C ASP A 84 -7.25 3.71 13.78
N ASN A 85 -8.10 2.70 13.59
CA ASN A 85 -7.71 1.28 13.65
C ASN A 85 -8.11 0.48 12.40
N THR A 86 -8.69 1.13 11.39
CA THR A 86 -9.23 0.46 10.21
C THR A 86 -8.77 1.13 8.93
N LEU A 87 -8.05 0.36 8.11
CA LEU A 87 -7.65 0.74 6.76
C LEU A 87 -8.73 0.28 5.77
N GLY A 88 -9.13 1.18 4.87
CA GLY A 88 -10.00 0.90 3.75
C GLY A 88 -9.23 0.92 2.44
N ILE A 89 -9.64 0.07 1.50
CA ILE A 89 -9.13 0.03 0.14
C ILE A 89 -10.27 -0.11 -0.86
N LEU A 90 -10.28 0.74 -1.89
CA LEU A 90 -11.09 0.55 -3.10
C LEU A 90 -10.15 0.16 -4.25
N TYR A 91 -10.43 -0.93 -4.96
CA TYR A 91 -9.56 -1.39 -6.05
C TYR A 91 -10.30 -2.15 -7.15
N GLU A 92 -9.66 -2.22 -8.32
CA GLU A 92 -10.06 -3.05 -9.46
C GLU A 92 -9.63 -4.51 -9.23
N SER A 93 -10.58 -5.45 -9.17
CA SER A 93 -10.35 -6.83 -8.74
C SER A 93 -10.63 -7.88 -9.83
N SER A 94 -10.30 -9.14 -9.56
CA SER A 94 -10.66 -10.30 -10.40
C SER A 94 -12.15 -10.67 -10.34
N ARG A 95 -12.91 -10.10 -9.40
CA ARG A 95 -14.30 -10.49 -9.10
C ARG A 95 -15.32 -9.42 -9.48
N ALA A 96 -14.92 -8.16 -9.47
CA ALA A 96 -15.72 -7.00 -9.86
C ALA A 96 -14.82 -5.81 -10.20
N ASP A 97 -15.35 -4.90 -11.03
CA ASP A 97 -14.64 -3.68 -11.46
C ASP A 97 -14.23 -2.80 -10.28
N LEU A 98 -15.05 -2.76 -9.21
CA LEU A 98 -14.76 -2.03 -7.98
C LEU A 98 -15.10 -2.90 -6.77
N VAL A 99 -14.11 -3.16 -5.93
CA VAL A 99 -14.28 -3.84 -4.65
C VAL A 99 -13.74 -2.95 -3.54
N PHE A 100 -14.55 -2.78 -2.49
CA PHE A 100 -14.12 -2.16 -1.25
C PHE A 100 -13.86 -3.24 -0.20
N GLN A 101 -12.70 -3.20 0.43
CA GLN A 101 -12.36 -4.06 1.57
C GLN A 101 -11.86 -3.21 2.73
N ILE A 102 -11.98 -3.77 3.94
CA ILE A 102 -11.48 -3.19 5.18
C ILE A 102 -10.47 -4.15 5.80
N ILE A 103 -9.44 -3.60 6.40
CA ILE A 103 -8.36 -4.34 7.07
C ILE A 103 -8.16 -3.71 8.43
N GLN A 104 -8.19 -4.53 9.49
CA GLN A 104 -7.90 -4.05 10.83
C GLN A 104 -6.38 -3.89 10.99
N LEU A 105 -5.92 -2.78 11.58
CA LEU A 105 -4.47 -2.53 11.72
C LEU A 105 -3.75 -3.65 12.51
N LYS A 106 -4.44 -4.32 13.43
CA LYS A 106 -3.93 -5.50 14.15
C LYS A 106 -3.52 -6.66 13.25
N GLU A 107 -4.05 -6.75 12.02
CA GLU A 107 -3.65 -7.77 11.05
C GLU A 107 -2.23 -7.54 10.53
N PHE A 108 -1.71 -6.32 10.62
CA PHE A 108 -0.30 -5.99 10.41
C PHE A 108 0.55 -6.09 11.69
N GLY A 109 -0.05 -6.46 12.83
CA GLY A 109 0.61 -6.52 14.13
C GLY A 109 0.73 -5.18 14.86
N LEU A 110 -0.12 -4.21 14.50
CA LEU A 110 -0.26 -2.92 15.21
C LEU A 110 -1.24 -2.98 16.39
#